data_AF-A0A562Q1Q2-F1
#
_entry.id   AF-A0A562Q1Q2-F1
#
_cell.length_a   1.000
_cell.length_b   1.000
_cell.length_c   1.000
_cell.angle_alpha   90.00
_cell.angle_beta   90.00
_cell.angle_gamma   90.00
#
_symmetry.space_group_name_H-M   'P 1'
#
loop_
_entity.id
_entity.type
_entity.pdbx_description
1 polymer ?
#
loop_
_entity_poly.entity_id
_entity_poly.type
_entity_poly.pdbx_seq_one_letter_code
_entity_poly.pdbx_strand_id
1 'polypeptide(L)'
;MITPSRGASNVARQALPQADKAVRAVLKNAAEKPFAIVLAGHNGSGKSTFWYEHVAEDLQIPLINADRLMLSILPEAGADGKLRPWAQQLRDKDTSWMAVAQQGVQGFIAQAISQKVPFAFETVFSYWKKLPNGRHASKIDIIRDLQKAGYFVLLIFVGLTSAELSIGRVMTRVFKGGHDVDEEKLRERYPRTQQAINKAILVSDAAILLDNSRTENLAFTPVHIRRKRTVDFDIRAVPAALRIPKEITTWLDVVAPRN
;
A
#
# COMPACT_ATOMS: atom_id res chain seq x y z
N MET A 1 -29.65 -13.72 9.02
CA MET A 1 -28.67 -14.47 9.82
C MET A 1 -27.82 -15.29 8.85
N ILE A 2 -26.63 -14.80 8.50
CA ILE A 2 -25.69 -15.49 7.62
C ILE A 2 -24.37 -15.60 8.40
N THR A 3 -23.98 -16.82 8.68
CA THR A 3 -22.74 -17.21 9.35
C THR A 3 -21.55 -16.97 8.42
N PRO A 4 -20.41 -16.42 8.88
CA PRO A 4 -19.19 -16.37 8.08
C PRO A 4 -18.53 -17.75 8.05
N SER A 5 -18.16 -18.19 6.85
CA SER A 5 -17.53 -19.47 6.55
C SER A 5 -16.16 -19.64 7.25
N ARG A 6 -15.95 -20.84 7.78
CA ARG A 6 -14.71 -21.33 8.40
C ARG A 6 -13.62 -21.53 7.34
N GLY A 7 -12.38 -21.11 7.63
CA GLY A 7 -11.20 -21.56 6.89
C GLY A 7 -9.94 -20.70 7.03
N ALA A 8 -9.36 -20.55 8.22
CA ALA A 8 -7.96 -20.11 8.36
C ALA A 8 -7.37 -20.63 9.68
N SER A 9 -6.31 -21.43 9.57
CA SER A 9 -5.67 -22.24 10.61
C SER A 9 -4.89 -21.42 11.65
N ASN A 10 -5.46 -21.40 12.86
CA ASN A 10 -4.95 -21.35 14.24
C ASN A 10 -3.66 -20.62 14.70
N VAL A 11 -2.70 -20.22 13.86
CA VAL A 11 -1.49 -19.49 14.35
C VAL A 11 -1.61 -17.97 14.15
N ALA A 12 -2.23 -17.52 13.06
CA ALA A 12 -2.51 -16.08 12.86
C ALA A 12 -3.50 -15.53 13.91
N ARG A 13 -4.48 -16.34 14.34
CA ARG A 13 -5.55 -15.92 15.27
C ARG A 13 -5.11 -15.55 16.68
N GLN A 14 -3.90 -15.90 17.11
CA GLN A 14 -3.46 -15.58 18.48
C GLN A 14 -2.80 -14.19 18.57
N ALA A 15 -2.22 -13.67 17.48
CA ALA A 15 -1.70 -12.30 17.39
C ALA A 15 -2.73 -11.31 16.82
N LEU A 16 -3.72 -11.80 16.06
CA LEU A 16 -4.76 -10.99 15.38
C LEU A 16 -5.68 -10.17 16.32
N PRO A 17 -6.09 -10.60 17.54
CA PRO A 17 -7.06 -9.82 18.32
C PRO A 17 -6.51 -8.47 18.80
N GLN A 18 -5.22 -8.40 19.12
CA GLN A 18 -4.54 -7.15 19.47
C GLN A 18 -4.39 -6.26 18.24
N ALA A 19 -4.01 -6.84 17.10
CA ALA A 19 -3.94 -6.11 15.83
C ALA A 19 -5.32 -5.58 15.40
N ASP A 20 -6.37 -6.40 15.44
CA ASP A 20 -7.75 -6.03 15.11
C ASP A 20 -8.25 -4.89 16.00
N LYS A 21 -7.98 -4.95 17.31
CA LYS A 21 -8.29 -3.87 18.24
C LYS A 21 -7.54 -2.59 17.88
N ALA A 22 -6.26 -2.68 17.53
CA ALA A 22 -5.46 -1.53 17.10
C ALA A 22 -5.95 -0.92 15.79
N VAL A 23 -6.29 -1.74 14.78
CA VAL A 23 -6.89 -1.29 13.52
C VAL A 23 -8.21 -0.58 13.78
N ARG A 24 -9.12 -1.16 14.57
CA ARG A 24 -10.40 -0.51 14.92
C ARG A 24 -10.18 0.83 15.65
N ALA A 25 -9.19 0.92 16.52
CA ALA A 25 -8.84 2.16 17.20
C ALA A 25 -8.33 3.24 16.22
N VAL A 26 -7.55 2.86 15.21
CA VAL A 26 -7.12 3.76 14.13
C VAL A 26 -8.33 4.28 13.36
N LEU A 27 -9.21 3.39 12.93
CA LEU A 27 -10.40 3.75 12.13
C LEU A 27 -11.40 4.60 12.92
N LYS A 28 -11.56 4.39 14.23
CA LYS A 28 -12.41 5.23 15.07
C LYS A 28 -11.92 6.69 15.13
N ASN A 29 -10.60 6.92 15.19
CA ASN A 29 -10.03 8.27 15.18
C ASN A 29 -10.21 8.99 13.83
N ALA A 30 -10.38 8.22 12.75
CA ALA A 30 -10.67 8.77 11.42
C ALA A 30 -12.11 9.30 11.29
N ALA A 31 -13.03 8.98 12.20
CA ALA A 31 -14.44 9.39 12.11
C ALA A 31 -14.69 10.87 12.47
N GLU A 32 -13.74 11.54 13.13
CA GLU A 32 -13.90 12.94 13.59
C GLU A 32 -13.38 13.99 12.59
N LYS A 33 -12.72 13.55 11.51
CA LYS A 33 -12.12 14.41 10.47
C LYS A 33 -12.31 13.77 9.11
N PRO A 34 -12.28 14.53 7.99
CA PRO A 34 -12.03 13.91 6.70
C PRO A 34 -10.71 13.11 6.78
N PHE A 35 -10.68 11.91 6.24
CA PHE A 35 -9.50 11.05 6.33
C PHE A 35 -9.00 10.63 4.94
N ALA A 36 -7.69 10.51 4.83
CA ALA A 36 -7.00 10.12 3.61
C ALA A 36 -6.17 8.87 3.89
N ILE A 37 -6.28 7.86 3.02
CA ILE A 37 -5.47 6.66 3.09
C ILE A 37 -4.39 6.69 2.02
N VAL A 38 -3.13 6.61 2.45
CA VAL A 38 -1.99 6.35 1.56
C VAL A 38 -1.78 4.84 1.52
N LEU A 39 -2.21 4.19 0.43
CA LEU A 39 -1.97 2.76 0.23
C LEU A 39 -0.65 2.54 -0.52
N ALA A 40 0.38 2.17 0.23
CA ALA A 40 1.75 2.03 -0.24
C ALA A 40 2.24 0.58 -0.25
N GLY A 41 3.30 0.29 -1.02
CA GLY A 41 3.81 -1.07 -1.19
C GLY A 41 4.46 -1.32 -2.53
N HIS A 42 5.35 -2.31 -2.58
CA HIS A 42 6.03 -2.72 -3.81
C HIS A 42 5.05 -3.12 -4.92
N ASN A 43 5.50 -3.11 -6.19
CA ASN A 43 4.71 -3.76 -7.23
C ASN A 43 4.59 -5.25 -6.90
N GLY A 44 3.46 -5.87 -7.24
CA GLY A 44 3.21 -7.27 -6.86
C GLY A 44 2.96 -7.51 -5.37
N SER A 45 3.00 -6.50 -4.49
CA SER A 45 2.72 -6.71 -3.05
C SER A 45 1.24 -6.98 -2.74
N GLY A 46 0.33 -6.76 -3.71
CA GLY A 46 -1.10 -7.02 -3.54
C GLY A 46 -1.88 -5.84 -2.95
N LYS A 47 -1.39 -4.60 -3.09
CA LYS A 47 -2.10 -3.39 -2.63
C LYS A 47 -3.55 -3.33 -3.09
N SER A 48 -3.81 -3.40 -4.39
CA SER A 48 -5.17 -3.30 -4.93
C SER A 48 -6.04 -4.47 -4.47
N THR A 49 -5.49 -5.69 -4.42
CA THR A 49 -6.15 -6.87 -3.86
C THR A 49 -6.56 -6.63 -2.41
N PHE A 50 -5.62 -6.19 -1.57
CA PHE A 50 -5.90 -5.83 -0.17
C PHE A 50 -7.05 -4.83 -0.07
N TRP A 51 -7.00 -3.78 -0.90
CA TRP A 51 -8.03 -2.75 -0.89
C TRP A 51 -9.41 -3.31 -1.19
N TYR A 52 -9.59 -3.97 -2.33
CA TYR A 52 -10.93 -4.41 -2.77
C TYR A 52 -11.46 -5.59 -1.96
N GLU A 53 -10.60 -6.50 -1.50
CA GLU A 53 -11.05 -7.71 -0.79
C GLU A 53 -11.20 -7.51 0.72
N HIS A 54 -10.51 -6.53 1.32
CA HIS A 54 -10.46 -6.38 2.78
C HIS A 54 -10.82 -5.00 3.32
N VAL A 55 -10.93 -3.96 2.48
CA VAL A 55 -11.10 -2.58 2.96
C VAL A 55 -12.27 -1.85 2.31
N ALA A 56 -12.50 -2.05 1.01
CA ALA A 56 -13.41 -1.24 0.22
C ALA A 56 -14.86 -1.27 0.73
N GLU A 57 -15.37 -2.45 1.07
CA GLU A 57 -16.77 -2.62 1.54
C GLU A 57 -17.00 -2.01 2.92
N ASP A 58 -15.98 -2.02 3.79
CA ASP A 58 -16.08 -1.48 5.14
C ASP A 58 -15.98 0.06 5.16
N LEU A 59 -15.10 0.63 4.32
CA LEU A 59 -14.86 2.08 4.31
C LEU A 59 -15.73 2.83 3.31
N GLN A 60 -16.09 2.20 2.19
CA GLN A 60 -16.93 2.78 1.13
C GLN A 60 -16.40 4.14 0.60
N ILE A 61 -15.08 4.27 0.46
CA ILE A 61 -14.42 5.46 -0.10
C ILE A 61 -13.69 5.13 -1.41
N PRO A 62 -13.49 6.10 -2.32
CA PRO A 62 -12.81 5.86 -3.59
C PRO A 62 -11.31 5.61 -3.40
N LEU A 63 -10.76 4.68 -4.18
CA LEU A 63 -9.31 4.49 -4.36
C LEU A 63 -8.84 5.12 -5.68
N ILE A 64 -8.08 6.21 -5.57
CA ILE A 64 -7.44 6.89 -6.69
C ILE A 64 -6.14 6.14 -7.03
N ASN A 65 -6.05 5.58 -8.24
CA ASN A 65 -4.92 4.76 -8.67
C ASN A 65 -4.52 5.13 -10.11
N ALA A 66 -3.23 5.42 -10.33
CA ALA A 66 -2.72 5.83 -11.64
C ALA A 66 -2.89 4.75 -12.72
N ASP A 67 -2.69 3.47 -12.41
CA ASP A 67 -2.88 2.36 -13.35
C ASP A 67 -4.37 2.22 -13.73
N ARG A 68 -5.29 2.45 -12.77
CA ARG A 68 -6.74 2.46 -13.07
C ARG A 68 -7.14 3.65 -13.94
N LEU A 69 -6.60 4.83 -13.66
CA LEU A 69 -6.82 6.01 -14.50
C LEU A 69 -6.29 5.77 -15.92
N MET A 70 -5.12 5.15 -16.04
CA MET A 70 -4.55 4.76 -17.32
C MET A 70 -5.46 3.78 -18.07
N LEU A 71 -6.03 2.78 -17.39
CA LEU A 71 -6.98 1.86 -18.01
C LEU A 71 -8.30 2.53 -18.39
N SER A 72 -8.76 3.54 -17.65
CA SER A 72 -10.04 4.22 -17.91
C SER A 72 -10.08 5.04 -19.21
N ILE A 73 -8.92 5.37 -19.78
CA ILE A 73 -8.80 6.09 -21.05
C ILE A 73 -8.51 5.17 -22.24
N LEU A 74 -8.30 3.87 -21.99
CA LEU A 74 -8.04 2.86 -23.01
C LEU A 74 -9.33 2.14 -23.39
N PRO A 75 -9.40 1.51 -24.58
CA PRO A 75 -10.49 0.62 -24.91
C PRO A 75 -10.62 -0.49 -23.86
N GLU A 76 -11.86 -0.90 -23.59
CA GLU A 76 -12.14 -2.03 -22.71
C GLU A 76 -11.41 -3.29 -23.19
N ALA A 77 -11.06 -4.14 -22.22
CA ALA A 77 -10.51 -5.44 -22.51
C ALA A 77 -11.54 -6.31 -23.25
N GLY A 78 -11.06 -7.19 -24.13
CA GLY A 78 -11.91 -8.18 -24.78
C GLY A 78 -12.49 -9.20 -23.80
N ALA A 79 -13.34 -10.10 -24.30
CA ALA A 79 -13.92 -11.19 -23.49
C ALA A 79 -12.86 -12.13 -22.88
N ASP A 80 -11.64 -12.14 -23.44
CA ASP A 80 -10.48 -12.87 -22.94
C ASP A 80 -9.72 -12.12 -21.82
N GLY A 81 -10.20 -10.94 -21.42
CA GLY A 81 -9.58 -10.08 -20.41
C GLY A 81 -8.34 -9.34 -20.89
N LYS A 82 -8.03 -9.38 -22.21
CA LYS A 82 -6.83 -8.74 -22.76
C LYS A 82 -7.16 -7.41 -23.42
N LEU A 83 -6.23 -6.47 -23.29
CA LEU A 83 -6.26 -5.22 -24.05
C LEU A 83 -5.85 -5.47 -25.50
N ARG A 84 -6.30 -4.58 -26.39
CA ARG A 84 -5.77 -4.53 -27.77
C ARG A 84 -4.24 -4.32 -27.73
N PRO A 85 -3.46 -4.91 -28.66
CA PRO A 85 -1.99 -4.85 -28.60
C PRO A 85 -1.42 -3.42 -28.47
N TRP A 86 -1.98 -2.45 -29.22
CA TRP A 86 -1.54 -1.06 -29.14
C TRP A 86 -1.85 -0.42 -27.78
N ALA A 87 -2.99 -0.77 -27.16
CA ALA A 87 -3.41 -0.23 -25.87
C ALA A 87 -2.55 -0.79 -24.74
N GLN A 88 -2.19 -2.08 -24.83
CA GLN A 88 -1.23 -2.70 -23.92
C GLN A 88 0.15 -2.05 -24.04
N GLN A 89 0.65 -1.84 -25.27
CA GLN A 89 1.94 -1.18 -25.50
C GLN A 89 1.96 0.24 -24.92
N LEU A 90 0.89 1.00 -25.14
CA LEU A 90 0.75 2.35 -24.62
C LEU A 90 0.70 2.35 -23.08
N ARG A 91 -0.08 1.47 -22.45
CA ARG A 91 -0.12 1.29 -20.98
C ARG A 91 1.26 0.96 -20.39
N ASP A 92 2.01 0.07 -21.03
CA ASP A 92 3.21 -0.54 -20.45
C ASP A 92 4.50 0.22 -20.77
N LYS A 93 4.57 0.93 -21.90
CA LYS A 93 5.81 1.55 -22.39
C LYS A 93 5.74 3.07 -22.55
N ASP A 94 4.55 3.67 -22.64
CA ASP A 94 4.43 5.11 -22.85
C ASP A 94 4.60 5.91 -21.54
N THR A 95 5.73 6.59 -21.43
CA THR A 95 6.05 7.39 -20.24
C THR A 95 5.28 8.70 -20.16
N SER A 96 4.85 9.26 -21.30
CA SER A 96 4.08 10.50 -21.35
C SER A 96 2.66 10.28 -20.84
N TRP A 97 1.98 9.22 -21.29
CA TRP A 97 0.66 8.86 -20.78
C TRP A 97 0.68 8.39 -19.33
N MET A 98 1.74 7.67 -18.93
CA MET A 98 1.97 7.37 -17.51
C MET A 98 2.09 8.65 -16.67
N ALA A 99 2.79 9.68 -17.17
CA ALA A 99 2.88 10.97 -16.50
C ALA A 99 1.52 11.69 -16.44
N VAL A 100 0.72 11.64 -17.50
CA VAL A 100 -0.65 12.17 -17.51
C VAL A 100 -1.51 11.49 -16.43
N ALA A 101 -1.50 10.16 -16.35
CA ALA A 101 -2.25 9.43 -15.33
C ALA A 101 -1.79 9.80 -13.91
N GLN A 102 -0.49 9.97 -13.69
CA GLN A 102 0.06 10.41 -12.41
C GLN A 102 -0.34 11.84 -12.03
N GLN A 103 -0.38 12.76 -13.00
CA GLN A 103 -0.89 14.12 -12.78
C GLN A 103 -2.41 14.10 -12.55
N GLY A 104 -3.15 13.23 -13.22
CA GLY A 104 -4.56 12.98 -12.97
C GLY A 104 -4.83 12.59 -11.51
N VAL A 105 -4.02 11.69 -10.94
CA VAL A 105 -4.08 11.37 -9.49
C VAL A 105 -3.92 12.64 -8.64
N GLN A 106 -2.95 13.50 -8.94
CA GLN A 106 -2.76 14.76 -8.19
C GLN A 106 -3.97 15.69 -8.33
N GLY A 107 -4.56 15.78 -9.53
CA GLY A 107 -5.79 16.53 -9.77
C GLY A 107 -6.96 16.04 -8.93
N PHE A 108 -7.21 14.72 -8.92
CA PHE A 108 -8.27 14.14 -8.07
C PHE A 108 -8.03 14.38 -6.58
N ILE A 109 -6.78 14.25 -6.11
CA ILE A 109 -6.43 14.54 -4.73
C ILE A 109 -6.69 16.01 -4.39
N ALA A 110 -6.31 16.95 -5.26
CA ALA A 110 -6.55 18.37 -5.05
C ALA A 110 -8.06 18.69 -4.98
N GLN A 111 -8.87 18.07 -5.84
CA GLN A 111 -10.32 18.23 -5.81
C GLN A 111 -10.93 17.59 -4.55
N ALA A 112 -10.47 16.40 -4.16
CA ALA A 112 -10.94 15.75 -2.94
C ALA A 112 -10.65 16.61 -1.70
N ILE A 113 -9.45 17.18 -1.61
CA ILE A 113 -9.06 18.14 -0.57
C ILE A 113 -9.98 19.36 -0.58
N SER A 114 -10.21 19.95 -1.76
CA SER A 114 -11.07 21.13 -1.90
C SER A 114 -12.50 20.87 -1.43
N GLN A 115 -13.03 19.67 -1.69
CA GLN A 115 -14.36 19.24 -1.28
C GLN A 115 -14.40 18.63 0.13
N LYS A 116 -13.24 18.46 0.80
CA LYS A 116 -13.09 17.81 2.11
C LYS A 116 -13.72 16.41 2.17
N VAL A 117 -13.68 15.66 1.08
CA VAL A 117 -14.22 14.28 1.02
C VAL A 117 -13.13 13.26 1.38
N PRO A 118 -13.48 12.14 2.03
CA PRO A 118 -12.52 11.09 2.33
C PRO A 118 -12.15 10.31 1.06
N PHE A 119 -10.90 9.87 0.98
CA PHE A 119 -10.39 9.11 -0.17
C PHE A 119 -9.17 8.28 0.18
N ALA A 120 -8.85 7.32 -0.67
CA ALA A 120 -7.58 6.62 -0.65
C ALA A 120 -6.84 6.86 -1.96
N PHE A 121 -5.52 6.77 -1.94
CA PHE A 121 -4.73 6.68 -3.17
C PHE A 121 -3.64 5.63 -3.08
N GLU A 122 -3.43 4.93 -4.19
CA GLU A 122 -2.43 3.87 -4.29
C GLU A 122 -1.13 4.40 -4.87
N THR A 123 0.01 3.95 -4.33
CA THR A 123 1.33 4.37 -4.82
C THR A 123 2.40 3.35 -4.45
N VAL A 124 3.41 3.17 -5.30
CA VAL A 124 4.61 2.40 -4.91
C VAL A 124 5.40 3.12 -3.81
N PHE A 125 5.25 4.45 -3.70
CA PHE A 125 5.94 5.29 -2.71
C PHE A 125 7.48 5.29 -2.85
N SER A 126 7.99 4.98 -4.05
CA SER A 126 9.42 4.84 -4.34
C SER A 126 10.16 6.14 -4.67
N TYR A 127 9.51 7.31 -4.61
CA TYR A 127 10.19 8.58 -4.90
C TYR A 127 11.01 8.99 -3.67
N TRP A 128 12.33 8.91 -3.82
CA TRP A 128 13.32 9.17 -2.78
C TRP A 128 14.59 9.73 -3.41
N LYS A 129 14.66 11.06 -3.53
CA LYS A 129 15.80 11.76 -4.17
C LYS A 129 16.54 12.60 -3.15
N LYS A 130 17.81 12.29 -2.90
CA LYS A 130 18.70 13.11 -2.07
C LYS A 130 18.93 14.47 -2.75
N LEU A 131 18.75 15.55 -2.00
CA LEU A 131 18.94 16.93 -2.44
C LEU A 131 20.32 17.45 -1.98
N PRO A 132 20.85 18.53 -2.60
CA PRO A 132 22.14 19.10 -2.23
C PRO A 132 22.23 19.52 -0.76
N ASN A 133 21.11 19.91 -0.16
CA ASN A 133 21.01 20.30 1.25
C ASN A 133 20.91 19.11 2.24
N GLY A 134 21.13 17.87 1.76
CA GLY A 134 21.05 16.66 2.58
C GLY A 134 19.64 16.16 2.87
N ARG A 135 18.59 16.89 2.48
CA ARG A 135 17.19 16.42 2.58
C ARG A 135 16.84 15.46 1.45
N HIS A 136 15.67 14.83 1.55
CA HIS A 136 15.14 13.98 0.47
C HIS A 136 13.82 14.56 -0.05
N ALA A 137 13.71 14.70 -1.37
CA ALA A 137 12.42 14.91 -2.02
C ALA A 137 11.70 13.56 -2.08
N SER A 138 10.46 13.54 -1.56
CA SER A 138 9.67 12.32 -1.44
C SER A 138 8.18 12.61 -1.44
N LYS A 139 7.37 11.58 -1.71
CA LYS A 139 5.91 11.62 -1.55
C LYS A 139 5.47 11.86 -0.10
N ILE A 140 6.37 11.93 0.88
CA ILE A 140 6.07 12.34 2.26
C ILE A 140 5.43 13.73 2.32
N ASP A 141 5.77 14.62 1.39
CA ASP A 141 5.21 15.97 1.40
C ASP A 141 3.68 15.96 1.19
N ILE A 142 3.13 14.98 0.43
CA ILE A 142 1.68 14.81 0.30
C ILE A 142 1.00 14.51 1.65
N ILE A 143 1.66 13.74 2.53
CA ILE A 143 1.13 13.42 3.86
C ILE A 143 1.01 14.70 4.68
N ARG A 144 2.05 15.54 4.64
CA ARG A 144 2.07 16.82 5.36
C ARG A 144 1.01 17.78 4.82
N ASP A 145 0.86 17.84 3.50
CA ASP A 145 -0.09 18.76 2.88
C ASP A 145 -1.55 18.33 3.15
N LEU A 146 -1.83 17.03 3.18
CA LEU A 146 -3.11 16.50 3.64
C LEU A 146 -3.38 16.87 5.11
N GLN A 147 -2.41 16.67 5.99
CA GLN A 147 -2.53 17.05 7.41
C GLN A 147 -2.79 18.54 7.59
N LYS A 148 -2.08 19.40 6.85
CA LYS A 148 -2.33 20.86 6.84
C LYS A 148 -3.73 21.21 6.34
N ALA A 149 -4.25 20.45 5.39
CA ALA A 149 -5.62 20.58 4.90
C ALA A 149 -6.68 20.04 5.88
N GLY A 150 -6.27 19.55 7.05
CA GLY A 150 -7.17 19.07 8.11
C GLY A 150 -7.50 17.59 8.05
N TYR A 151 -6.86 16.83 7.16
CA TYR A 151 -7.09 15.39 7.06
C TYR A 151 -6.40 14.62 8.19
N PHE A 152 -7.07 13.56 8.67
CA PHE A 152 -6.37 12.46 9.33
C PHE A 152 -5.72 11.57 8.27
N VAL A 153 -4.41 11.36 8.33
CA VAL A 153 -3.69 10.57 7.32
C VAL A 153 -3.28 9.21 7.85
N LEU A 154 -3.88 8.16 7.28
CA LEU A 154 -3.53 6.76 7.53
C LEU A 154 -2.60 6.25 6.43
N LEU A 155 -1.41 5.80 6.82
CA LEU A 155 -0.52 5.06 5.93
C LEU A 155 -0.80 3.55 6.06
N ILE A 156 -1.15 2.89 4.96
CA ILE A 156 -1.17 1.43 4.89
C ILE A 156 -0.01 1.01 4.00
N PHE A 157 0.89 0.17 4.51
CA PHE A 157 2.01 -0.36 3.73
C PHE A 157 1.93 -1.89 3.61
N VAL A 158 1.86 -2.39 2.38
CA VAL A 158 1.91 -3.83 2.09
C VAL A 158 3.33 -4.20 1.66
N GLY A 159 4.06 -4.80 2.60
CA GLY A 159 5.44 -5.23 2.46
C GLY A 159 5.57 -6.60 1.78
N LEU A 160 6.77 -6.84 1.25
CA LEU A 160 7.22 -8.12 0.74
C LEU A 160 8.58 -8.45 1.35
N THR A 161 8.94 -9.73 1.34
CA THR A 161 10.21 -10.22 1.90
C THR A 161 11.41 -9.95 1.00
N SER A 162 11.22 -9.88 -0.32
CA SER A 162 12.30 -9.62 -1.27
C SER A 162 11.85 -8.93 -2.56
N ALA A 163 12.82 -8.35 -3.27
CA ALA A 163 12.60 -7.81 -4.61
C ALA A 163 12.28 -8.94 -5.61
N GLU A 164 12.89 -10.11 -5.44
CA GLU A 164 12.66 -11.31 -6.26
C GLU A 164 11.20 -11.76 -6.18
N LEU A 165 10.61 -11.73 -4.98
CA LEU A 165 9.19 -12.03 -4.81
C LEU A 165 8.30 -10.99 -5.52
N SER A 166 8.65 -9.70 -5.43
CA SER A 166 7.98 -8.64 -6.19
C SER A 166 8.05 -8.91 -7.70
N ILE A 167 9.23 -9.24 -8.22
CA ILE A 167 9.46 -9.54 -9.65
C ILE A 167 8.64 -10.75 -10.09
N GLY A 168 8.72 -11.88 -9.38
CA GLY A 168 7.99 -13.10 -9.72
C GLY A 168 6.47 -12.90 -9.73
N ARG A 169 5.94 -12.06 -8.82
CA ARG A 169 4.52 -11.70 -8.80
C ARG A 169 4.13 -10.78 -9.94
N VAL A 170 4.97 -9.82 -10.32
CA VAL A 170 4.74 -8.99 -11.51
C VAL A 170 4.73 -9.86 -12.77
N MET A 171 5.71 -10.76 -12.95
CA MET A 171 5.75 -11.70 -14.08
C MET A 171 4.48 -12.56 -14.16
N THR A 172 4.02 -13.11 -13.03
CA THR A 172 2.78 -13.88 -12.98
C THR A 172 1.55 -13.04 -13.37
N ARG A 173 1.50 -11.77 -12.96
CA ARG A 173 0.42 -10.84 -13.34
C ARG A 173 0.46 -10.49 -14.83
N VAL A 174 1.66 -10.30 -15.40
CA VAL A 174 1.84 -10.02 -16.83
C VAL A 174 1.38 -11.22 -17.67
N PHE A 175 1.69 -12.45 -17.25
CA PHE A 175 1.18 -13.66 -17.89
C PHE A 175 -0.37 -13.70 -17.92
N LYS A 176 -1.02 -13.13 -16.90
CA LYS A 176 -2.48 -12.96 -16.82
C LYS A 176 -3.02 -11.70 -17.52
N GLY A 177 -2.20 -10.97 -18.28
CA GLY A 177 -2.61 -9.76 -19.03
C GLY A 177 -2.52 -8.43 -18.28
N GLY A 178 -2.02 -8.42 -17.04
CA GLY A 178 -1.86 -7.20 -16.25
C GLY A 178 -0.67 -6.33 -16.67
N HIS A 179 -0.47 -5.21 -15.97
CA HIS A 179 0.57 -4.21 -16.28
C HIS A 179 2.00 -4.76 -16.11
N ASP A 180 2.82 -4.57 -17.13
CA ASP A 180 4.25 -4.89 -17.13
C ASP A 180 5.08 -3.77 -16.52
N VAL A 181 6.09 -4.15 -15.72
CA VAL A 181 7.04 -3.21 -15.13
C VAL A 181 8.43 -3.81 -15.26
N ASP A 182 9.32 -3.03 -15.86
CA ASP A 182 10.72 -3.39 -16.05
C ASP A 182 11.40 -3.88 -14.75
N GLU A 183 12.15 -4.98 -14.85
CA GLU A 183 12.77 -5.64 -13.71
C GLU A 183 13.81 -4.76 -13.00
N GLU A 184 14.66 -4.06 -13.75
CA GLU A 184 15.66 -3.16 -13.19
C GLU A 184 14.96 -2.06 -12.37
N LYS A 185 13.87 -1.51 -12.92
CA LYS A 185 13.02 -0.56 -12.20
C LYS A 185 12.43 -1.14 -10.91
N LEU A 186 12.03 -2.42 -10.89
CA LEU A 186 11.55 -3.09 -9.68
C LEU A 186 12.65 -3.21 -8.63
N ARG A 187 13.84 -3.64 -9.03
CA ARG A 187 15.02 -3.77 -8.16
C ARG A 187 15.44 -2.44 -7.56
N GLU A 188 15.50 -1.37 -8.36
CA GLU A 188 15.82 -0.03 -7.88
C GLU A 188 14.79 0.52 -6.90
N ARG A 189 13.50 0.32 -7.20
CA ARG A 189 12.40 0.88 -6.39
C ARG A 189 12.28 0.21 -5.04
N TYR A 190 12.69 -1.04 -4.91
CA TYR A 190 12.53 -1.82 -3.69
C TYR A 190 13.18 -1.14 -2.45
N PRO A 191 14.50 -0.89 -2.41
CA PRO A 191 15.13 -0.22 -1.27
C PRO A 191 14.66 1.24 -1.11
N ARG A 192 14.44 1.98 -2.21
CA ARG A 192 13.93 3.37 -2.16
C ARG A 192 12.57 3.44 -1.47
N THR A 193 11.68 2.49 -1.77
CA THR A 193 10.36 2.39 -1.13
C THR A 193 10.49 2.14 0.36
N GLN A 194 11.35 1.22 0.78
CA GLN A 194 11.56 0.94 2.21
C GLN A 194 12.08 2.18 2.96
N GLN A 195 13.04 2.90 2.37
CA GLN A 195 13.57 4.15 2.95
C GLN A 195 12.52 5.25 3.06
N ALA A 196 11.71 5.43 2.01
CA ALA A 196 10.64 6.42 2.01
C ALA A 196 9.56 6.08 3.05
N ILE A 197 9.19 4.80 3.17
CA ILE A 197 8.21 4.31 4.13
C ILE A 197 8.72 4.48 5.57
N ASN A 198 9.99 4.19 5.84
CA ASN A 198 10.59 4.43 7.16
C ASN A 198 10.33 5.84 7.68
N LYS A 199 10.45 6.84 6.80
CA LYS A 199 10.16 8.23 7.16
C LYS A 199 8.67 8.56 7.13
N ALA A 200 7.89 7.99 6.22
CA ALA A 200 6.46 8.23 6.12
C ALA A 200 5.69 7.76 7.36
N ILE A 201 6.04 6.60 7.92
CA ILE A 201 5.43 6.04 9.14
C ILE A 201 5.57 7.02 10.32
N LEU A 202 6.69 7.77 10.38
CA LEU A 202 6.94 8.76 11.43
C LEU A 202 6.12 10.05 11.29
N VAL A 203 5.59 10.32 10.10
CA VAL A 203 4.89 11.58 9.77
C VAL A 203 3.37 11.39 9.72
N SER A 204 2.88 10.22 9.31
CA SER A 204 1.45 9.88 9.29
C SER A 204 0.82 9.89 10.69
N ASP A 205 -0.48 10.20 10.78
CA ASP A 205 -1.21 10.15 12.05
C ASP A 205 -1.33 8.72 12.58
N ALA A 206 -1.46 7.75 11.67
CA ALA A 206 -1.38 6.33 11.97
C ALA A 206 -0.76 5.56 10.81
N ALA A 207 -0.17 4.41 11.12
CA ALA A 207 0.38 3.49 10.13
C ALA A 207 0.00 2.04 10.45
N ILE A 208 -0.38 1.29 9.42
CA ILE A 208 -0.61 -0.15 9.45
C ILE A 208 0.30 -0.80 8.41
N LEU A 209 1.20 -1.67 8.86
CA LEU A 209 2.10 -2.44 8.02
C LEU A 209 1.61 -3.89 7.96
N LEU A 210 1.54 -4.41 6.75
CA LEU A 210 1.04 -5.74 6.42
C LEU A 210 2.15 -6.51 5.70
N ASP A 211 2.37 -7.77 6.06
CA ASP A 211 3.15 -8.70 5.24
C ASP A 211 2.22 -9.47 4.31
N ASN A 212 2.60 -9.55 3.03
CA ASN A 212 1.89 -10.38 2.07
C ASN A 212 2.84 -11.35 1.35
N SER A 213 3.77 -11.96 2.08
CA SER A 213 4.87 -12.73 1.45
C SER A 213 4.67 -14.23 1.49
N ARG A 214 3.71 -14.70 2.28
CA ARG A 214 3.48 -16.11 2.59
C ARG A 214 2.31 -16.68 1.76
N THR A 215 1.84 -17.85 2.17
CA THR A 215 0.67 -18.52 1.61
C THR A 215 -0.60 -17.66 1.74
N GLU A 216 -1.61 -17.95 0.92
CA GLU A 216 -2.86 -17.18 0.85
C GLU A 216 -3.59 -17.08 2.20
N ASN A 217 -3.63 -18.16 2.98
CA ASN A 217 -4.20 -18.17 4.33
C ASN A 217 -3.42 -17.30 5.36
N LEU A 218 -2.25 -16.79 4.99
CA LEU A 218 -1.40 -15.88 5.76
C LEU A 218 -1.19 -14.54 5.04
N ALA A 219 -1.93 -14.28 3.96
CA ALA A 219 -1.87 -13.02 3.23
C ALA A 219 -2.27 -11.84 4.13
N PHE A 220 -1.70 -10.68 3.83
CA PHE A 220 -1.98 -9.41 4.51
C PHE A 220 -1.94 -9.49 6.05
N THR A 221 -0.98 -10.25 6.59
CA THR A 221 -0.83 -10.36 8.05
C THR A 221 -0.38 -9.01 8.61
N PRO A 222 -1.10 -8.40 9.58
CA PRO A 222 -0.62 -7.21 10.27
C PRO A 222 0.69 -7.51 11.00
N VAL A 223 1.71 -6.69 10.77
CA VAL A 223 3.03 -6.88 11.37
C VAL A 223 3.47 -5.72 12.26
N HIS A 224 2.94 -4.52 12.02
CA HIS A 224 3.23 -3.36 12.86
C HIS A 224 2.10 -2.34 12.72
N ILE A 225 1.58 -1.84 13.84
CA ILE A 225 0.54 -0.82 13.88
C ILE A 225 0.96 0.25 14.87
N ARG A 226 0.83 1.51 14.46
CA ARG A 226 1.13 2.64 15.33
C ARG A 226 0.22 3.83 15.08
N ARG A 227 0.03 4.61 16.14
CA ARG A 227 -0.66 5.90 16.13
C ARG A 227 0.28 6.96 16.67
N LYS A 228 0.61 7.96 15.85
CA LYS A 228 1.62 8.98 16.14
C LYS A 228 2.89 8.33 16.70
N ARG A 229 3.26 8.61 17.95
CA ARG A 229 4.47 8.10 18.61
C ARG A 229 4.28 6.76 19.33
N THR A 230 3.06 6.25 19.41
CA THR A 230 2.73 5.02 20.14
C THR A 230 2.66 3.84 19.17
N VAL A 231 3.40 2.78 19.46
CA VAL A 231 3.27 1.49 18.78
C VAL A 231 2.17 0.70 19.50
N ASP A 232 1.06 0.47 18.80
CA ASP A 232 -0.08 -0.26 19.35
C ASP A 232 0.06 -1.78 19.17
N PHE A 233 0.79 -2.19 18.14
CA PHE A 233 1.07 -3.59 17.87
C PHE A 233 2.39 -3.72 17.11
N ASP A 234 3.20 -4.72 17.48
CA ASP A 234 4.38 -5.11 16.73
C ASP A 234 4.52 -6.63 16.78
N ILE A 235 4.54 -7.27 15.62
CA ILE A 235 4.64 -8.73 15.54
C ILE A 235 5.89 -9.23 16.23
N ARG A 236 6.98 -8.45 16.25
CA ARG A 236 8.24 -8.83 16.90
C ARG A 236 8.12 -8.90 18.42
N ALA A 237 7.09 -8.29 19.01
CA ALA A 237 6.86 -8.25 20.46
C ALA A 237 5.96 -9.40 20.95
N VAL A 238 5.40 -10.21 20.05
CA VAL A 238 4.61 -11.39 20.45
C VAL A 238 5.52 -12.48 21.03
N PRO A 239 5.02 -13.34 21.93
CA PRO A 239 5.83 -14.39 22.55
C PRO A 239 6.56 -15.26 21.52
N ALA A 240 7.83 -15.59 21.81
CA ALA A 240 8.70 -16.35 20.92
C ALA A 240 8.13 -17.71 20.48
N ALA A 241 7.22 -18.29 21.26
CA ALA A 241 6.48 -19.50 20.94
C ALA A 241 5.68 -19.41 19.62
N LEU A 242 5.35 -18.20 19.14
CA LEU A 242 4.62 -17.98 17.89
C LEU A 242 5.52 -17.98 16.63
N ARG A 243 6.83 -18.26 16.77
CA ARG A 243 7.86 -18.31 15.71
C ARG A 243 7.59 -17.35 14.55
N ILE A 244 8.04 -16.11 14.70
CA ILE A 244 7.92 -15.09 13.66
C ILE A 244 8.85 -15.47 12.51
N PRO A 245 8.34 -15.53 11.26
CA PRO A 245 9.20 -15.78 10.10
C PRO A 245 10.27 -14.70 9.98
N LYS A 246 11.54 -15.12 9.87
CA LYS A 246 12.71 -14.23 9.73
C LYS A 246 12.58 -13.34 8.49
N GLU A 247 11.87 -13.84 7.49
CA GLU A 247 11.59 -13.16 6.24
C GLU A 247 10.78 -11.86 6.52
N ILE A 248 9.82 -11.91 7.43
CA ILE A 248 9.02 -10.73 7.83
C ILE A 248 9.88 -9.70 8.56
N THR A 249 10.70 -10.15 9.51
CA THR A 249 11.51 -9.24 10.32
C THR A 249 12.56 -8.52 9.48
N THR A 250 13.10 -9.18 8.45
CA THR A 250 14.16 -8.62 7.59
C THR A 250 13.75 -7.31 6.91
N TRP A 251 12.57 -7.25 6.29
CA TRP A 251 12.10 -6.00 5.69
C TRP A 251 11.51 -5.05 6.73
N LEU A 252 10.88 -5.58 7.78
CA LEU A 252 10.26 -4.79 8.84
C LEU A 252 11.30 -3.98 9.63
N ASP A 253 12.50 -4.54 9.87
CA ASP A 253 13.59 -3.85 10.57
C ASP A 253 14.13 -2.66 9.76
N VAL A 254 14.02 -2.69 8.43
CA VAL A 254 14.39 -1.55 7.57
C VAL A 254 13.35 -0.44 7.65
N VAL A 255 12.06 -0.79 7.58
CA VAL A 255 10.98 0.22 7.53
C VAL A 255 10.57 0.72 8.91
N ALA A 256 10.58 -0.12 9.93
CA ALA A 256 10.16 0.21 11.29
C ALA A 256 11.18 -0.38 12.29
N PRO A 257 12.41 0.15 12.35
CA PRO A 257 13.42 -0.32 13.31
C PRO A 257 12.93 -0.17 14.74
N ARG A 258 13.35 -1.08 15.62
CA ARG A 258 13.16 -0.94 17.08
C ARG A 258 14.17 0.09 17.59
N ASN A 259 13.70 1.01 18.43
CA ASN A 259 14.55 1.93 19.16
C ASN A 259 15.18 1.25 20.37
#